data_AF-A0A6A7K6Y7-F1
#
_entry.id   AF-A0A6A7K6Y7-F1
#
_cell.length_a   1.000
_cell.length_b   1.000
_cell.length_c   1.000
_cell.angle_alpha   90.00
_cell.angle_beta   90.00
_cell.angle_gamma   90.00
#
_symmetry.space_group_name_H-M   'P 1'
#
loop_
_entity.id
_entity.type
_entity.pdbx_description
1 polymer ?
#
loop_
_entity_poly.entity_id
_entity_poly.type
_entity_poly.pdbx_seq_one_letter_code
_entity_poly.pdbx_strand_id
1 'polypeptide(L)'
;MTKNYIFSNHDTVKLAKKYGTPLYAISEDIIRDNANGIIEAFDKQNIDYEINYAGKAFLNMTMCKIINDLGLSLDVVSGGELFTAYEAGFPMNKVCLHGSNKSISEMKMAIEYNVGKIVVDSEYELKLLNDLCKKAKTKKNVFLRVSPGIEAHTHEYVQTGRVDSKFGIPLKLVKSLFEDNKDLEFVNIIGLHCHIGSQIYDERPFLITSAIMLDLMKELKANGHIINELNLGGGFGIPYLKDDSIFEIEIYLDKLLEAVRNKCKENGLDIPKLIVEPGRYIIGTAGITLYEVGTIKEIPHTRKYVSVDGGMADNPRPALYNALHHAIVANKVNFSEEDEELVTISGKCCETDTLISDILLPNPVAGDILAVLNTGAYNYSMASNYNRLPKPAVVLLKGDKDEVIVERETYEDIVSKDRVPSWYK
;
A
#
# COMPACT_ATOMS: atom_id res chain seq x y z
N MET A 1 28.06 26.56 8.71
CA MET A 1 26.68 26.40 9.21
C MET A 1 26.32 24.95 9.03
N THR A 2 25.87 24.27 10.08
CA THR A 2 25.37 22.90 10.00
C THR A 2 24.16 22.89 9.06
N LYS A 3 24.22 22.12 7.99
CA LYS A 3 23.11 21.99 7.04
C LYS A 3 22.12 20.98 7.63
N ASN A 4 20.84 21.34 7.71
CA ASN A 4 19.81 20.38 8.08
C ASN A 4 19.43 19.53 6.86
N TYR A 5 18.90 18.34 7.12
CA TYR A 5 18.31 17.48 6.09
C TYR A 5 17.08 18.16 5.52
N ILE A 6 17.08 18.34 4.21
CA ILE A 6 15.96 18.89 3.47
C ILE A 6 15.21 17.74 2.80
N PHE A 7 13.92 17.63 3.08
CA PHE A 7 13.03 16.66 2.44
C PHE A 7 11.90 17.41 1.73
N SER A 8 11.72 17.16 0.43
CA SER A 8 10.69 17.83 -0.38
C SER A 8 10.72 19.36 -0.24
N ASN A 9 11.90 19.98 -0.33
CA ASN A 9 12.14 21.42 -0.12
C ASN A 9 11.91 21.96 1.30
N HIS A 10 11.65 21.11 2.29
CA HIS A 10 11.41 21.52 3.67
C HIS A 10 12.56 21.11 4.60
N ASP A 11 12.94 22.04 5.49
CA ASP A 11 13.87 21.76 6.58
C ASP A 11 13.18 20.89 7.63
N THR A 12 13.62 19.64 7.72
CA THR A 12 13.00 18.63 8.59
C THR A 12 13.11 18.97 10.08
N VAL A 13 14.16 19.66 10.51
CA VAL A 13 14.30 20.11 11.90
C VAL A 13 13.27 21.20 12.21
N LYS A 14 12.97 22.09 11.26
CA LYS A 14 11.91 23.09 11.41
C LYS A 14 10.53 22.46 11.43
N LEU A 15 10.27 21.44 10.60
CA LEU A 15 9.01 20.68 10.64
C LEU A 15 8.81 20.02 12.00
N ALA A 16 9.82 19.31 12.51
CA ALA A 16 9.79 18.68 13.83
C ALA A 16 9.51 19.70 14.94
N LYS A 17 10.16 20.88 14.89
CA LYS A 17 9.90 21.96 15.84
C LYS A 17 8.49 22.56 15.73
N LYS A 18 7.94 22.67 14.52
CA LYS A 18 6.62 23.28 14.26
C LYS A 18 5.46 22.39 14.70
N TYR A 19 5.55 21.08 14.43
CA TYR A 19 4.44 20.13 14.63
C TYR A 19 4.67 19.09 15.75
N GLY A 20 5.85 19.11 16.37
CA GLY A 20 6.29 18.13 17.36
C GLY A 20 6.61 16.77 16.73
N THR A 21 7.24 15.89 17.50
CA THR A 21 7.59 14.52 17.12
C THR A 21 6.85 13.48 18.00
N PRO A 22 6.70 12.22 17.54
CA PRO A 22 6.96 11.75 16.19
C PRO A 22 6.09 12.45 15.14
N LEU A 23 6.53 12.54 13.89
CA LEU A 23 5.81 13.23 12.81
C LEU A 23 5.96 12.49 11.49
N TYR A 24 4.86 12.15 10.83
CA TYR A 24 4.92 11.74 9.42
C TYR A 24 4.93 12.98 8.54
N ALA A 25 5.95 13.11 7.69
CA ALA A 25 6.02 14.13 6.65
C ALA A 25 5.87 13.45 5.29
N ILE A 26 4.81 13.79 4.57
CA ILE A 26 4.43 13.18 3.29
C ILE A 26 4.56 14.22 2.18
N SER A 27 5.34 13.94 1.14
CA SER A 27 5.52 14.79 -0.02
C SER A 27 4.45 14.52 -1.09
N GLU A 28 3.60 15.50 -1.38
CA GLU A 28 2.68 15.43 -2.52
C GLU A 28 3.44 15.40 -3.84
N ASP A 29 4.56 16.14 -3.94
CA ASP A 29 5.34 16.23 -5.18
C ASP A 29 5.91 14.84 -5.56
N ILE A 30 6.50 14.11 -4.60
CA ILE A 30 7.02 12.76 -4.85
C ILE A 30 5.87 11.77 -5.16
N ILE A 31 4.70 11.88 -4.51
CA ILE A 31 3.52 11.06 -4.86
C ILE A 31 3.16 11.25 -6.32
N ARG A 32 3.10 12.50 -6.77
CA ARG A 32 2.73 12.86 -8.14
C ARG A 32 3.79 12.39 -9.13
N ASP A 33 5.07 12.56 -8.83
CA ASP A 33 6.16 12.09 -9.69
C ASP A 33 6.12 10.55 -9.85
N ASN A 34 5.96 9.82 -8.75
CA ASN A 34 5.84 8.35 -8.79
C ASN A 34 4.61 7.91 -9.60
N ALA A 35 3.46 8.56 -9.41
CA ALA A 35 2.24 8.24 -10.15
C ALA A 35 2.36 8.58 -11.64
N ASN A 36 2.90 9.76 -11.97
CA ASN A 36 3.11 10.19 -13.35
C ASN A 36 4.08 9.27 -14.09
N GLY A 37 5.12 8.75 -13.43
CA GLY A 37 6.00 7.75 -14.02
C GLY A 37 5.25 6.49 -14.51
N ILE A 38 4.21 6.07 -13.79
CA ILE A 38 3.36 4.94 -14.22
C ILE A 38 2.43 5.36 -15.37
N ILE A 39 1.78 6.53 -15.25
CA ILE A 39 0.87 7.09 -16.27
C ILE A 39 1.59 7.23 -17.61
N GLU A 40 2.74 7.90 -17.62
CA GLU A 40 3.54 8.14 -18.82
C GLU A 40 4.02 6.83 -19.46
N ALA A 41 4.40 5.85 -18.64
CA ALA A 41 4.81 4.54 -19.12
C ALA A 41 3.66 3.76 -19.78
N PHE A 42 2.42 3.90 -19.31
CA PHE A 42 1.24 3.34 -19.98
C PHE A 42 0.80 4.14 -21.21
N ASP A 43 0.83 5.48 -21.17
CA ASP A 43 0.41 6.34 -22.29
C ASP A 43 1.23 6.08 -23.56
N LYS A 44 2.50 5.68 -23.41
CA LYS A 44 3.39 5.28 -24.53
C LYS A 44 2.90 4.04 -25.29
N GLN A 45 1.97 3.27 -24.72
CA GLN A 45 1.74 1.88 -25.12
C GLN A 45 0.51 1.69 -26.00
N ASN A 46 -0.30 2.73 -26.20
CA ASN A 46 -1.52 2.69 -27.00
C ASN A 46 -2.42 1.48 -26.69
N ILE A 47 -2.73 1.31 -25.40
CA ILE A 47 -3.69 0.33 -24.88
C ILE A 47 -4.64 1.02 -23.89
N ASP A 48 -5.80 0.40 -23.63
CA ASP A 48 -6.65 0.83 -22.52
C ASP A 48 -6.06 0.34 -21.20
N TYR A 49 -5.98 1.22 -20.21
CA TYR A 49 -5.40 0.90 -18.92
C TYR A 49 -6.13 1.60 -17.76
N GLU A 50 -5.88 1.12 -16.55
CA GLU A 50 -6.31 1.77 -15.32
C GLU A 50 -5.23 1.58 -14.25
N ILE A 51 -4.96 2.63 -13.49
CA ILE A 51 -4.05 2.55 -12.35
C ILE A 51 -4.91 2.78 -11.12
N ASN A 52 -4.94 1.78 -10.26
CA ASN A 52 -5.67 1.83 -9.01
C ASN A 52 -4.69 2.05 -7.87
N TYR A 53 -4.78 3.19 -7.17
CA TYR A 53 -3.98 3.36 -5.96
C TYR A 53 -4.47 2.39 -4.88
N ALA A 54 -3.57 1.57 -4.33
CA ALA A 54 -3.95 0.64 -3.27
C ALA A 54 -4.03 1.34 -1.90
N GLY A 55 -5.24 1.75 -1.50
CA GLY A 55 -5.51 2.58 -0.32
C GLY A 55 -4.95 2.03 1.00
N LYS A 56 -4.88 0.71 1.15
CA LYS A 56 -4.27 0.02 2.31
C LYS A 56 -2.85 0.50 2.67
N ALA A 57 -2.11 1.05 1.69
CA ALA A 57 -0.79 1.61 1.92
C ALA A 57 -0.84 2.88 2.79
N PHE A 58 -1.73 3.82 2.48
CA PHE A 58 -1.99 5.05 3.23
C PHE A 58 -3.27 5.71 2.69
N LEU A 59 -4.34 5.76 3.49
CA LEU A 59 -5.60 6.37 3.05
C LEU A 59 -6.15 7.32 4.12
N ASN A 60 -6.28 8.58 3.73
CA ASN A 60 -7.08 9.60 4.40
C ASN A 60 -7.80 10.43 3.33
N MET A 61 -8.67 11.36 3.74
CA MET A 61 -9.45 12.16 2.78
C MET A 61 -8.57 12.98 1.83
N THR A 62 -7.43 13.50 2.30
CA THR A 62 -6.49 14.25 1.46
C THR A 62 -5.85 13.35 0.40
N MET A 63 -5.49 12.12 0.75
CA MET A 63 -4.96 11.15 -0.21
C MET A 63 -6.00 10.82 -1.28
N CYS A 64 -7.28 10.68 -0.93
CA CYS A 64 -8.36 10.54 -1.92
C CYS A 64 -8.39 11.71 -2.90
N LYS A 65 -8.20 12.96 -2.43
CA LYS A 65 -8.14 14.14 -3.31
C LYS A 65 -6.94 14.09 -4.26
N ILE A 66 -5.75 13.76 -3.75
CA ILE A 66 -4.53 13.67 -4.58
C ILE A 66 -4.68 12.61 -5.68
N ILE A 67 -5.18 11.42 -5.33
CA ILE A 67 -5.40 10.32 -6.29
C ILE A 67 -6.44 10.70 -7.34
N ASN A 68 -7.54 11.36 -6.94
CA ASN A 68 -8.55 11.83 -7.88
C ASN A 68 -8.00 12.92 -8.82
N ASP A 69 -7.22 13.87 -8.30
CA ASP A 69 -6.58 14.93 -9.09
C ASP A 69 -5.59 14.36 -10.13
N LEU A 70 -4.94 13.25 -9.82
CA LEU A 70 -4.09 12.49 -10.75
C LEU A 70 -4.90 11.68 -11.78
N GLY A 71 -6.23 11.65 -11.67
CA GLY A 71 -7.11 10.91 -12.58
C GLY A 71 -7.17 9.40 -12.32
N LEU A 72 -6.48 8.91 -11.28
CA LEU A 72 -6.36 7.50 -10.94
C LEU A 72 -7.66 6.93 -10.34
N SER A 73 -7.76 5.60 -10.34
CA SER A 73 -8.76 4.84 -9.58
C SER A 73 -8.26 4.53 -8.17
N LEU A 74 -9.13 4.03 -7.30
CA LEU A 74 -8.82 3.74 -5.90
C LEU A 74 -9.27 2.33 -5.51
N ASP A 75 -8.33 1.51 -5.03
CA ASP A 75 -8.68 0.26 -4.37
C ASP A 75 -8.89 0.49 -2.88
N VAL A 76 -9.96 -0.10 -2.36
CA VAL A 76 -10.29 -0.13 -0.94
C VAL A 76 -10.53 -1.57 -0.49
N VAL A 77 -10.20 -1.93 0.75
CA VAL A 77 -10.29 -3.30 1.28
C VAL A 77 -11.30 -3.46 2.43
N SER A 78 -11.96 -2.37 2.86
CA SER A 78 -12.90 -2.40 3.98
C SER A 78 -13.95 -1.29 3.92
N GLY A 79 -14.98 -1.41 4.76
CA GLY A 79 -16.01 -0.38 4.94
C GLY A 79 -15.47 0.97 5.43
N GLY A 80 -14.41 0.97 6.26
CA GLY A 80 -13.79 2.20 6.73
C GLY A 80 -13.07 2.97 5.60
N GLU A 81 -12.40 2.24 4.71
CA GLU A 81 -11.78 2.84 3.52
C GLU A 81 -12.82 3.31 2.50
N LEU A 82 -13.91 2.55 2.30
CA LEU A 82 -15.06 2.97 1.49
C LEU A 82 -15.67 4.28 2.01
N PHE A 83 -15.92 4.34 3.31
CA PHE A 83 -16.47 5.53 3.97
C PHE A 83 -15.51 6.71 3.84
N THR A 84 -14.21 6.49 4.00
CA THR A 84 -13.18 7.54 3.79
C THR A 84 -13.20 8.09 2.36
N ALA A 85 -13.31 7.23 1.35
CA ALA A 85 -13.43 7.65 -0.05
C ALA A 85 -14.72 8.44 -0.31
N TYR A 86 -15.85 7.97 0.25
CA TYR A 86 -17.14 8.62 0.14
C TYR A 86 -17.16 10.02 0.78
N GLU A 87 -16.69 10.15 2.03
CA GLU A 87 -16.61 11.43 2.74
C GLU A 87 -15.64 12.41 2.06
N ALA A 88 -14.57 11.90 1.45
CA ALA A 88 -13.67 12.72 0.63
C ALA A 88 -14.30 13.19 -0.69
N GLY A 89 -15.51 12.73 -1.04
CA GLY A 89 -16.15 13.01 -2.32
C GLY A 89 -15.39 12.41 -3.50
N PHE A 90 -14.73 11.26 -3.32
CA PHE A 90 -14.09 10.54 -4.40
C PHE A 90 -15.15 10.00 -5.38
N PRO A 91 -14.91 9.99 -6.70
CA PRO A 91 -15.84 9.39 -7.66
C PRO A 91 -15.96 7.88 -7.42
N MET A 92 -17.02 7.46 -6.73
CA MET A 92 -17.18 6.06 -6.30
C MET A 92 -17.24 5.06 -7.47
N ASN A 93 -17.59 5.51 -8.68
CA ASN A 93 -17.51 4.69 -9.89
C ASN A 93 -16.07 4.35 -10.33
N LYS A 94 -15.04 5.02 -9.76
CA LYS A 94 -13.61 4.71 -9.89
C LYS A 94 -13.06 3.93 -8.68
N VAL A 95 -13.92 3.53 -7.74
CA VAL A 95 -13.51 2.72 -6.58
C VAL A 95 -13.67 1.24 -6.91
N CYS A 96 -12.68 0.45 -6.49
CA CYS A 96 -12.70 -1.02 -6.56
C CYS A 96 -12.63 -1.60 -5.14
N LEU A 97 -13.64 -2.38 -4.74
CA LEU A 97 -13.69 -3.00 -3.41
C LEU A 97 -13.05 -4.40 -3.43
N HIS A 98 -12.02 -4.58 -2.62
CA HIS A 98 -11.33 -5.84 -2.35
C HIS A 98 -11.67 -6.38 -0.95
N GLY A 99 -11.17 -7.58 -0.65
CA GLY A 99 -11.25 -8.19 0.68
C GLY A 99 -11.61 -9.67 0.61
N SER A 100 -10.97 -10.52 1.42
CA SER A 100 -11.22 -11.98 1.41
C SER A 100 -12.47 -12.40 2.17
N ASN A 101 -13.05 -11.50 2.97
CA ASN A 101 -14.23 -11.77 3.79
C ASN A 101 -15.08 -10.50 3.94
N LYS A 102 -15.62 -10.01 2.83
CA LYS A 102 -16.46 -8.81 2.85
C LYS A 102 -17.75 -9.09 3.60
N SER A 103 -18.07 -8.27 4.58
CA SER A 103 -19.33 -8.36 5.32
C SER A 103 -20.52 -7.94 4.47
N ILE A 104 -21.72 -8.40 4.86
CA ILE A 104 -22.98 -7.95 4.25
C ILE A 104 -23.11 -6.42 4.33
N SER A 105 -22.68 -5.81 5.43
CA SER A 105 -22.67 -4.35 5.60
C SER A 105 -21.78 -3.65 4.57
N GLU A 106 -20.57 -4.17 4.32
CA GLU A 106 -19.65 -3.58 3.35
C GLU A 106 -20.16 -3.73 1.91
N MET A 107 -20.74 -4.89 1.56
CA MET A 107 -21.35 -5.07 0.23
C MET A 107 -22.57 -4.18 0.03
N LYS A 108 -23.41 -4.01 1.05
CA LYS A 108 -24.53 -3.05 0.99
C LYS A 108 -24.05 -1.62 0.82
N MET A 109 -23.02 -1.22 1.57
CA MET A 109 -22.38 0.08 1.44
C MET A 109 -21.82 0.30 0.03
N ALA A 110 -21.17 -0.71 -0.56
CA ALA A 110 -20.65 -0.62 -1.92
C ALA A 110 -21.74 -0.48 -2.99
N ILE A 111 -22.88 -1.13 -2.78
CA ILE A 111 -24.08 -0.96 -3.62
C ILE A 111 -24.63 0.45 -3.47
N GLU A 112 -24.86 0.91 -2.23
CA GLU A 112 -25.43 2.22 -1.90
C GLU A 112 -24.57 3.38 -2.42
N TYR A 113 -23.25 3.29 -2.26
CA TYR A 113 -22.31 4.31 -2.74
C TYR A 113 -22.00 4.21 -4.23
N ASN A 114 -22.63 3.29 -4.96
CA ASN A 114 -22.38 3.08 -6.39
C ASN A 114 -20.90 2.81 -6.73
N VAL A 115 -20.23 1.99 -5.90
CA VAL A 115 -18.85 1.53 -6.16
C VAL A 115 -18.73 0.93 -7.55
N GLY A 116 -17.69 1.29 -8.30
CA GLY A 116 -17.51 0.92 -9.70
C GLY A 116 -17.35 -0.58 -9.91
N LYS A 117 -16.42 -1.19 -9.19
CA LYS A 117 -16.07 -2.62 -9.33
C LYS A 117 -15.92 -3.27 -7.95
N ILE A 118 -16.20 -4.57 -7.88
CA ILE A 118 -15.95 -5.40 -6.68
C ILE A 118 -15.10 -6.59 -7.10
N VAL A 119 -13.98 -6.82 -6.42
CA VAL A 119 -13.15 -8.00 -6.62
C VAL A 119 -13.65 -9.12 -5.72
N VAL A 120 -14.34 -10.08 -6.31
CA VAL A 120 -14.91 -11.23 -5.62
C VAL A 120 -13.81 -12.24 -5.30
N ASP A 121 -13.71 -12.64 -4.05
CA ASP A 121 -12.62 -13.49 -3.54
C ASP A 121 -13.03 -14.97 -3.40
N SER A 122 -14.35 -15.26 -3.42
CA SER A 122 -14.89 -16.63 -3.31
C SER A 122 -16.24 -16.81 -4.02
N GLU A 123 -16.63 -18.05 -4.29
CA GLU A 123 -17.95 -18.37 -4.84
C GLU A 123 -19.10 -17.97 -3.90
N TYR A 124 -18.89 -18.12 -2.58
CA TYR A 124 -19.86 -17.68 -1.57
C TYR A 124 -20.14 -16.18 -1.71
N GLU A 125 -19.09 -15.38 -1.82
CA GLU A 125 -19.20 -13.94 -1.98
C GLU A 125 -19.90 -13.58 -3.30
N LEU A 126 -19.61 -14.29 -4.40
CA LEU A 126 -20.26 -14.08 -5.69
C LEU A 126 -21.78 -14.22 -5.59
N LYS A 127 -22.25 -15.35 -5.01
CA LYS A 127 -23.68 -15.65 -4.84
C LYS A 127 -24.35 -14.66 -3.89
N LEU A 128 -23.68 -14.33 -2.79
CA LEU A 128 -24.19 -13.35 -1.82
C LEU A 128 -24.34 -11.96 -2.43
N LEU A 129 -23.34 -11.49 -3.20
CA LEU A 129 -23.40 -10.20 -3.88
C LEU A 129 -24.55 -10.17 -4.90
N ASN A 130 -24.74 -11.24 -5.68
CA ASN A 130 -25.87 -11.36 -6.60
C ASN A 130 -27.21 -11.19 -5.89
N ASP A 131 -27.41 -11.84 -4.75
CA ASP A 131 -28.65 -11.74 -3.97
C ASP A 131 -28.88 -10.33 -3.39
N LEU A 132 -27.81 -9.67 -2.95
CA LEU A 132 -27.88 -8.29 -2.47
C LEU A 132 -28.22 -7.32 -3.61
N CYS A 133 -27.57 -7.48 -4.76
CA CYS A 133 -27.85 -6.71 -5.97
C CYS A 133 -29.29 -6.93 -6.48
N LYS A 134 -29.79 -8.17 -6.44
CA LYS A 134 -31.19 -8.51 -6.76
C LYS A 134 -32.18 -7.77 -5.86
N LYS A 135 -31.95 -7.77 -4.54
CA LYS A 135 -32.79 -7.05 -3.56
C LYS A 135 -32.75 -5.54 -3.79
N ALA A 136 -31.57 -5.00 -4.13
CA ALA A 136 -31.37 -3.59 -4.43
C ALA A 136 -31.80 -3.19 -5.85
N LYS A 137 -32.21 -4.15 -6.70
CA LYS A 137 -32.56 -3.96 -8.11
C LYS A 137 -31.47 -3.23 -8.92
N THR A 138 -30.20 -3.54 -8.63
CA THR A 138 -29.05 -3.02 -9.37
C THR A 138 -28.19 -4.16 -9.88
N LYS A 139 -27.34 -3.90 -10.88
CA LYS A 139 -26.29 -4.82 -11.29
C LYS A 139 -24.92 -4.29 -10.89
N LYS A 140 -23.95 -5.19 -10.72
CA LYS A 140 -22.56 -4.82 -10.46
C LYS A 140 -21.61 -5.57 -11.38
N ASN A 141 -20.63 -4.83 -11.89
CA ASN A 141 -19.47 -5.41 -12.54
C ASN A 141 -18.49 -5.90 -11.48
N VAL A 142 -17.94 -7.08 -11.69
CA VAL A 142 -17.01 -7.71 -10.74
C VAL A 142 -15.77 -8.22 -11.45
N PHE A 143 -14.67 -8.23 -10.70
CA PHE A 143 -13.52 -9.07 -11.03
C PHE A 143 -13.58 -10.35 -10.23
N LEU A 144 -13.11 -11.44 -10.82
CA LEU A 144 -12.86 -12.67 -10.08
C LEU A 144 -11.39 -12.71 -9.69
N ARG A 145 -11.08 -12.75 -8.39
CA ARG A 145 -9.70 -12.94 -7.95
C ARG A 145 -9.28 -14.38 -8.15
N VAL A 146 -8.20 -14.56 -8.88
CA VAL A 146 -7.59 -15.85 -9.19
C VAL A 146 -6.26 -15.95 -8.49
N SER A 147 -5.99 -17.14 -7.98
CA SER A 147 -4.69 -17.50 -7.42
C SER A 147 -3.91 -18.33 -8.44
N PRO A 148 -2.90 -17.72 -9.11
CA PRO A 148 -2.22 -18.32 -10.27
C PRO A 148 -1.15 -19.37 -9.89
N GLY A 149 -0.87 -19.56 -8.58
CA GLY A 149 0.20 -20.46 -8.12
C GLY A 149 1.60 -19.88 -8.23
N ILE A 150 1.70 -18.55 -8.21
CA ILE A 150 2.97 -17.80 -8.19
C ILE A 150 2.98 -16.92 -6.95
N GLU A 151 4.02 -17.07 -6.15
CA GLU A 151 4.34 -16.20 -5.02
C GLU A 151 5.72 -15.60 -5.23
N ALA A 152 5.82 -14.28 -5.17
CA ALA A 152 7.05 -13.54 -5.43
C ALA A 152 7.44 -12.67 -4.22
N HIS A 153 8.71 -12.76 -3.83
CA HIS A 153 9.32 -12.01 -2.73
C HIS A 153 10.69 -11.49 -3.17
N THR A 154 10.90 -10.17 -3.17
CA THR A 154 12.19 -9.49 -3.44
C THR A 154 12.94 -9.98 -4.68
N HIS A 155 13.71 -11.07 -4.59
CA HIS A 155 14.52 -11.66 -5.66
C HIS A 155 14.21 -13.14 -5.94
N GLU A 156 13.29 -13.76 -5.20
CA GLU A 156 12.90 -15.15 -5.34
C GLU A 156 11.41 -15.24 -5.71
N TYR A 157 11.06 -16.23 -6.54
CA TYR A 157 9.67 -16.62 -6.70
C TYR A 157 9.54 -18.13 -6.62
N VAL A 158 8.42 -18.56 -6.05
CA VAL A 158 8.05 -19.96 -5.95
C VAL A 158 6.83 -20.17 -6.82
N GLN A 159 6.97 -21.02 -7.84
CA GLN A 159 5.83 -21.55 -8.58
C GLN A 159 5.36 -22.82 -7.85
N THR A 160 4.30 -22.69 -7.05
CA THR A 160 3.80 -23.81 -6.24
C THR A 160 2.69 -24.55 -6.97
N GLY A 161 2.78 -25.88 -7.00
CA GLY A 161 1.68 -26.74 -7.49
C GLY A 161 0.47 -26.80 -6.56
N ARG A 162 0.62 -26.28 -5.32
CA ARG A 162 -0.42 -26.09 -4.31
C ARG A 162 -0.52 -24.61 -3.97
N VAL A 163 -1.66 -24.01 -4.30
CA VAL A 163 -2.02 -22.66 -3.85
C VAL A 163 -2.52 -22.79 -2.41
N ASP A 164 -1.70 -22.44 -1.42
CA ASP A 164 -2.09 -22.35 -0.01
C ASP A 164 -2.27 -20.88 0.39
N SER A 165 -3.31 -20.26 -0.17
CA SER A 165 -3.63 -18.86 0.08
C SER A 165 -5.09 -18.72 0.45
N LYS A 166 -5.37 -17.89 1.46
CA LYS A 166 -6.74 -17.52 1.83
C LYS A 166 -7.43 -16.63 0.80
N PHE A 167 -6.70 -16.18 -0.22
CA PHE A 167 -7.16 -15.22 -1.19
C PHE A 167 -7.49 -15.90 -2.51
N GLY A 168 -8.61 -15.49 -3.10
CA GLY A 168 -8.96 -15.82 -4.48
C GLY A 168 -9.29 -17.29 -4.74
N ILE A 169 -9.81 -17.55 -5.92
CA ILE A 169 -10.15 -18.89 -6.38
C ILE A 169 -8.90 -19.52 -7.04
N PRO A 170 -8.50 -20.74 -6.64
CA PRO A 170 -7.42 -21.45 -7.32
C PRO A 170 -7.68 -21.56 -8.82
N LEU A 171 -6.66 -21.28 -9.64
CA LEU A 171 -6.74 -21.27 -11.11
C LEU A 171 -7.57 -22.42 -11.71
N LYS A 172 -7.33 -23.65 -11.21
CA LYS A 172 -7.98 -24.88 -11.70
C LYS A 172 -9.49 -24.94 -11.45
N LEU A 173 -10.01 -24.17 -10.51
CA LEU A 173 -11.43 -24.13 -10.14
C LEU A 173 -12.20 -23.00 -10.83
N VAL A 174 -11.52 -22.09 -11.51
CA VAL A 174 -12.17 -20.92 -12.12
C VAL A 174 -13.17 -21.36 -13.18
N LYS A 175 -12.82 -22.30 -14.05
CA LYS A 175 -13.72 -22.78 -15.11
C LYS A 175 -15.03 -23.35 -14.54
N SER A 176 -14.96 -24.26 -13.56
CA SER A 176 -16.16 -24.84 -12.95
C SER A 176 -17.00 -23.77 -12.24
N LEU A 177 -16.37 -22.77 -11.62
CA LEU A 177 -17.10 -21.68 -10.98
C LEU A 177 -17.94 -20.88 -11.98
N PHE A 178 -17.44 -20.61 -13.19
CA PHE A 178 -18.25 -19.97 -14.24
C PHE A 178 -19.44 -20.84 -14.68
N GLU A 179 -19.22 -22.15 -14.84
CA GLU A 179 -20.27 -23.10 -15.22
C GLU A 179 -21.38 -23.19 -14.15
N ASP A 180 -20.98 -23.28 -12.87
CA ASP A 180 -21.88 -23.40 -11.72
C ASP A 180 -22.68 -22.13 -11.42
N ASN A 181 -22.25 -20.98 -11.96
CA ASN A 181 -22.82 -19.66 -11.66
C ASN A 181 -23.35 -18.92 -12.90
N LYS A 182 -23.60 -19.63 -14.01
CA LYS A 182 -24.12 -19.06 -15.26
C LYS A 182 -25.49 -18.37 -15.15
N ASP A 183 -26.28 -18.72 -14.15
CA ASP A 183 -27.64 -18.22 -13.94
C ASP A 183 -27.68 -16.96 -13.04
N LEU A 184 -26.52 -16.40 -12.66
CA LEU A 184 -26.46 -15.15 -11.90
C LEU A 184 -26.73 -13.94 -12.81
N GLU A 185 -27.85 -13.25 -12.57
CA GLU A 185 -28.32 -12.17 -13.44
C GLU A 185 -27.89 -10.76 -13.00
N PHE A 186 -27.47 -10.59 -11.74
CA PHE A 186 -27.22 -9.27 -11.12
C PHE A 186 -25.73 -8.96 -10.89
N VAL A 187 -24.85 -9.91 -11.19
CA VAL A 187 -23.40 -9.72 -11.20
C VAL A 187 -22.87 -10.07 -12.58
N ASN A 188 -21.95 -9.25 -13.08
CA ASN A 188 -21.33 -9.43 -14.39
C ASN A 188 -19.82 -9.53 -14.19
N ILE A 189 -19.24 -10.72 -14.40
CA ILE A 189 -17.80 -10.93 -14.29
C ILE A 189 -17.15 -10.38 -15.56
N ILE A 190 -16.57 -9.18 -15.47
CA ILE A 190 -16.00 -8.45 -16.61
C ILE A 190 -14.48 -8.65 -16.74
N GLY A 191 -13.85 -9.10 -15.66
CA GLY A 191 -12.40 -9.13 -15.54
C GLY A 191 -11.89 -10.20 -14.58
N LEU A 192 -10.60 -10.47 -14.68
CA LEU A 192 -9.88 -11.30 -13.74
C LEU A 192 -8.90 -10.43 -12.95
N HIS A 193 -8.68 -10.79 -11.69
CA HIS A 193 -7.71 -10.16 -10.80
C HIS A 193 -6.69 -11.20 -10.32
N CYS A 194 -5.43 -10.80 -10.18
CA CYS A 194 -4.46 -11.55 -9.39
C CYS A 194 -3.53 -10.59 -8.65
N HIS A 195 -2.90 -11.08 -7.58
CA HIS A 195 -1.85 -10.33 -6.88
C HIS A 195 -0.86 -11.33 -6.29
N ILE A 196 0.42 -11.21 -6.67
CA ILE A 196 1.42 -12.27 -6.48
C ILE A 196 2.44 -12.00 -5.38
N GLY A 197 2.40 -10.81 -4.76
CA GLY A 197 3.32 -10.48 -3.68
C GLY A 197 3.51 -8.99 -3.45
N SER A 198 4.48 -8.66 -2.61
CA SER A 198 4.85 -7.30 -2.24
C SER A 198 6.37 -7.17 -2.26
N GLN A 199 6.86 -5.97 -2.54
CA GLN A 199 8.29 -5.67 -2.56
C GLN A 199 9.05 -6.48 -3.62
N ILE A 200 8.47 -6.57 -4.82
CA ILE A 200 9.04 -7.31 -5.95
C ILE A 200 9.86 -6.33 -6.80
N TYR A 201 11.14 -6.64 -7.00
CA TYR A 201 12.03 -5.86 -7.86
C TYR A 201 12.18 -6.49 -9.26
N ASP A 202 12.11 -7.81 -9.32
CA ASP A 202 12.24 -8.58 -10.55
C ASP A 202 10.92 -8.60 -11.34
N GLU A 203 10.97 -8.25 -12.62
CA GLU A 203 9.79 -8.28 -13.49
C GLU A 203 9.30 -9.69 -13.83
N ARG A 204 10.18 -10.70 -13.79
CA ARG A 204 9.89 -12.05 -14.31
C ARG A 204 8.62 -12.68 -13.73
N PRO A 205 8.35 -12.64 -12.41
CA PRO A 205 7.12 -13.21 -11.84
C PRO A 205 5.85 -12.54 -12.39
N PHE A 206 5.87 -11.24 -12.66
CA PHE A 206 4.74 -10.54 -13.26
C PHE A 206 4.50 -10.99 -14.70
N LEU A 207 5.56 -11.15 -15.50
CA LEU A 207 5.45 -11.61 -16.90
C LEU A 207 4.88 -13.03 -16.96
N ILE A 208 5.39 -13.95 -16.15
CA ILE A 208 4.89 -15.34 -16.08
C ILE A 208 3.41 -15.34 -15.65
N THR A 209 3.06 -14.55 -14.64
CA THR A 209 1.68 -14.44 -14.16
C THR A 209 0.74 -13.93 -15.24
N SER A 210 1.15 -12.88 -15.98
CA SER A 210 0.33 -12.33 -17.07
C SER A 210 0.03 -13.39 -18.15
N ALA A 211 1.01 -14.24 -18.48
CA ALA A 211 0.84 -15.31 -19.45
C ALA A 211 -0.16 -16.38 -18.95
N ILE A 212 -0.08 -16.78 -17.68
CA ILE A 212 -1.02 -17.73 -17.06
C ILE A 212 -2.45 -17.18 -17.08
N MET A 213 -2.61 -15.90 -16.73
CA MET A 213 -3.93 -15.27 -16.70
C MET A 213 -4.53 -15.12 -18.11
N LEU A 214 -3.72 -14.82 -19.12
CA LEU A 214 -4.16 -14.77 -20.52
C LEU A 214 -4.52 -16.16 -21.07
N ASP A 215 -3.83 -17.22 -20.63
CA ASP A 215 -4.24 -18.60 -20.96
C ASP A 215 -5.60 -18.94 -20.35
N LEU A 216 -5.86 -18.52 -19.11
CA LEU A 216 -7.19 -18.66 -18.49
C LEU A 216 -8.26 -17.89 -19.27
N MET A 217 -7.97 -16.66 -19.70
CA MET A 217 -8.92 -15.87 -20.52
C MET A 217 -9.27 -16.57 -21.83
N LYS A 218 -8.30 -17.23 -22.49
CA LYS A 218 -8.55 -18.05 -23.68
C LYS A 218 -9.47 -19.22 -23.38
N GLU A 219 -9.20 -19.95 -22.29
CA GLU A 219 -10.06 -21.06 -21.87
C GLU A 219 -11.49 -20.59 -21.60
N LEU A 220 -11.66 -19.48 -20.88
CA LEU A 220 -12.98 -18.90 -20.61
C LEU A 220 -13.69 -18.47 -21.91
N LYS A 221 -12.98 -17.83 -22.85
CA LYS A 221 -13.53 -17.45 -24.16
C LYS A 221 -14.01 -18.67 -24.95
N ALA A 222 -13.27 -19.77 -24.92
CA ALA A 222 -13.67 -21.02 -25.58
C ALA A 222 -14.95 -21.65 -24.98
N ASN A 223 -15.30 -21.30 -23.73
CA ASN A 223 -16.54 -21.71 -23.06
C ASN A 223 -17.62 -20.61 -23.10
N GLY A 224 -17.45 -19.57 -23.94
CA GLY A 224 -18.45 -18.52 -24.15
C GLY A 224 -18.38 -17.35 -23.18
N HIS A 225 -17.38 -17.28 -22.30
CA HIS A 225 -17.18 -16.19 -21.35
C HIS A 225 -16.10 -15.23 -21.85
N ILE A 226 -16.51 -14.06 -22.32
CA ILE A 226 -15.59 -13.03 -22.80
C ILE A 226 -15.15 -12.16 -21.62
N ILE A 227 -13.85 -12.16 -21.33
CA ILE A 227 -13.22 -11.32 -20.32
C ILE A 227 -12.43 -10.22 -21.05
N ASN A 228 -12.66 -8.96 -20.68
CA ASN A 228 -12.05 -7.80 -21.36
C ASN A 228 -11.12 -6.99 -20.46
N GLU A 229 -11.10 -7.26 -19.15
CA GLU A 229 -10.23 -6.57 -18.20
C GLU A 229 -9.32 -7.57 -17.47
N LEU A 230 -8.04 -7.23 -17.35
CA LEU A 230 -7.06 -8.03 -16.61
C LEU A 230 -6.33 -7.14 -15.61
N ASN A 231 -6.63 -7.35 -14.33
CA ASN A 231 -5.99 -6.67 -13.23
C ASN A 231 -4.86 -7.53 -12.66
N LEU A 232 -3.63 -7.08 -12.82
CA LEU A 232 -2.42 -7.80 -12.42
C LEU A 232 -1.95 -7.45 -10.99
N GLY A 233 -2.73 -6.62 -10.29
CA GLY A 233 -2.45 -6.23 -8.92
C GLY A 233 -1.27 -5.28 -8.80
N GLY A 234 -0.78 -5.13 -7.57
CA GLY A 234 0.41 -4.35 -7.26
C GLY A 234 1.59 -5.23 -6.87
N GLY A 235 2.49 -4.65 -6.06
CA GLY A 235 3.63 -5.36 -5.48
C GLY A 235 4.98 -4.77 -5.84
N PHE A 236 5.00 -3.73 -6.69
CA PHE A 236 6.21 -3.02 -7.12
C PHE A 236 7.02 -2.54 -5.91
N GLY A 237 8.30 -2.95 -5.88
CA GLY A 237 9.23 -2.63 -4.81
C GLY A 237 9.69 -1.17 -4.83
N ILE A 238 10.19 -0.71 -3.69
CA ILE A 238 10.88 0.58 -3.52
C ILE A 238 12.17 0.35 -2.75
N PRO A 239 13.25 1.09 -3.01
CA PRO A 239 14.45 0.96 -2.20
C PRO A 239 14.16 1.40 -0.76
N TYR A 240 14.44 0.56 0.24
CA TYR A 240 14.42 0.91 1.67
C TYR A 240 15.83 1.21 2.19
N LEU A 241 16.82 0.54 1.64
CA LEU A 241 18.25 0.74 1.89
C LEU A 241 18.93 1.35 0.67
N LYS A 242 20.14 1.90 0.88
CA LYS A 242 20.95 2.54 -0.17
C LYS A 242 21.29 1.59 -1.33
N ASP A 243 21.53 0.32 -1.02
CA ASP A 243 21.97 -0.70 -1.98
C ASP A 243 20.80 -1.57 -2.51
N ASP A 244 19.56 -1.22 -2.15
CA ASP A 244 18.39 -1.91 -2.69
C ASP A 244 18.25 -1.63 -4.19
N SER A 245 17.74 -2.63 -4.92
CA SER A 245 17.41 -2.47 -6.34
C SER A 245 16.30 -1.44 -6.54
N ILE A 246 16.32 -0.76 -7.69
CA ILE A 246 15.26 0.16 -8.09
C ILE A 246 14.31 -0.59 -9.03
N PHE A 247 13.00 -0.50 -8.77
CA PHE A 247 12.00 -1.03 -9.70
C PHE A 247 11.80 -0.05 -10.86
N GLU A 248 12.36 -0.39 -12.02
CA GLU A 248 12.27 0.42 -13.24
C GLU A 248 10.92 0.20 -13.93
N ILE A 249 9.91 0.97 -13.50
CA ILE A 249 8.51 0.85 -13.95
C ILE A 249 8.36 0.91 -15.48
N GLU A 250 9.11 1.79 -16.14
CA GLU A 250 9.06 1.95 -17.60
C GLU A 250 9.53 0.67 -18.31
N ILE A 251 10.70 0.15 -17.93
CA ILE A 251 11.25 -1.10 -18.48
C ILE A 251 10.30 -2.27 -18.21
N TYR A 252 9.73 -2.34 -17.01
CA TYR A 252 8.76 -3.37 -16.66
C TYR A 252 7.52 -3.31 -17.56
N LEU A 253 6.92 -2.14 -17.71
CA LEU A 253 5.68 -1.99 -18.50
C LEU A 253 5.93 -2.27 -19.98
N ASP A 254 7.05 -1.83 -20.55
CA ASP A 254 7.47 -2.19 -21.92
C ASP A 254 7.49 -3.72 -22.11
N LYS A 255 8.21 -4.44 -21.22
CA LYS A 255 8.32 -5.89 -21.28
C LYS A 255 6.98 -6.60 -21.06
N LEU A 256 6.18 -6.11 -20.10
CA LEU A 256 4.85 -6.65 -19.82
C LEU A 256 3.96 -6.55 -21.06
N LEU A 257 3.98 -5.41 -21.74
CA LEU A 257 3.07 -5.15 -22.85
C LEU A 257 3.50 -5.86 -24.11
N GLU A 258 4.80 -6.00 -24.35
CA GLU A 258 5.31 -6.90 -25.38
C GLU A 258 4.84 -8.35 -25.11
N ALA A 259 4.99 -8.85 -23.88
CA ALA A 259 4.56 -10.18 -23.51
C ALA A 259 3.04 -10.37 -23.66
N VAL A 260 2.23 -9.42 -23.21
CA VAL A 260 0.76 -9.43 -23.34
C VAL A 260 0.35 -9.42 -24.82
N ARG A 261 0.93 -8.55 -25.65
CA ARG A 261 0.63 -8.48 -27.09
C ARG A 261 0.93 -9.80 -27.79
N ASN A 262 2.11 -10.37 -27.54
CA ASN A 262 2.52 -11.65 -28.13
C ASN A 262 1.57 -12.77 -27.70
N LYS A 263 1.29 -12.87 -26.40
CA LYS A 263 0.41 -13.90 -25.85
C LYS A 263 -1.04 -13.78 -26.30
N CYS A 264 -1.59 -12.55 -26.39
CA CYS A 264 -2.93 -12.32 -26.95
C CYS A 264 -3.01 -12.76 -28.41
N LYS A 265 -1.99 -12.45 -29.23
CA LYS A 265 -1.91 -12.88 -30.63
C LYS A 265 -1.87 -14.40 -30.75
N GLU A 266 -1.04 -15.07 -29.94
CA GLU A 266 -0.98 -16.55 -29.88
C GLU A 266 -2.33 -17.17 -29.48
N ASN A 267 -3.05 -16.52 -28.57
CA ASN A 267 -4.30 -17.02 -28.01
C ASN A 267 -5.55 -16.60 -28.80
N GLY A 268 -5.43 -15.76 -29.82
CA GLY A 268 -6.59 -15.21 -30.54
C GLY A 268 -7.49 -14.35 -29.65
N LEU A 269 -6.87 -13.62 -28.72
CA LEU A 269 -7.52 -12.68 -27.81
C LEU A 269 -7.30 -11.25 -28.29
N ASP A 270 -8.29 -10.40 -28.03
CA ASP A 270 -8.06 -8.96 -28.02
C ASP A 270 -7.18 -8.61 -26.81
N ILE A 271 -6.45 -7.49 -26.88
CA ILE A 271 -5.67 -7.02 -25.73
C ILE A 271 -6.67 -6.53 -24.68
N PRO A 272 -6.70 -7.12 -23.47
CA PRO A 272 -7.60 -6.65 -22.43
C PRO A 272 -7.16 -5.28 -21.93
N LYS A 273 -8.10 -4.53 -21.36
CA LYS A 273 -7.75 -3.39 -20.52
C LYS A 273 -6.89 -3.88 -19.36
N LEU A 274 -5.69 -3.30 -19.21
CA LEU A 274 -4.78 -3.69 -18.14
C LEU A 274 -4.96 -2.80 -16.92
N ILE A 275 -5.06 -3.42 -15.75
CA ILE A 275 -5.12 -2.71 -14.47
C ILE A 275 -3.93 -3.11 -13.59
N VAL A 276 -3.34 -2.12 -12.91
CA VAL A 276 -2.31 -2.33 -11.87
C VAL A 276 -2.72 -1.64 -10.58
N GLU A 277 -2.25 -2.15 -9.44
CA GLU A 277 -2.66 -1.71 -8.10
C GLU A 277 -1.48 -1.19 -7.23
N PRO A 278 -0.70 -0.20 -7.70
CA PRO A 278 0.42 0.32 -6.93
C PRO A 278 -0.05 1.01 -5.64
N GLY A 279 0.42 0.51 -4.50
CA GLY A 279 0.30 1.21 -3.21
C GLY A 279 1.66 1.75 -2.77
N ARG A 280 2.54 0.82 -2.36
CA ARG A 280 3.89 1.12 -1.85
C ARG A 280 4.71 1.98 -2.81
N TYR A 281 4.67 1.67 -4.10
CA TYR A 281 5.44 2.38 -5.11
C TYR A 281 5.07 3.86 -5.21
N ILE A 282 3.79 4.20 -5.08
CA ILE A 282 3.32 5.60 -5.17
C ILE A 282 3.69 6.38 -3.90
N ILE A 283 3.40 5.84 -2.71
CA ILE A 283 3.47 6.62 -1.46
C ILE A 283 4.74 6.37 -0.64
N GLY A 284 5.41 5.23 -0.82
CA GLY A 284 6.40 4.75 0.15
C GLY A 284 7.62 5.66 0.27
N THR A 285 8.24 6.03 -0.85
CA THR A 285 9.38 6.97 -0.89
C THR A 285 8.98 8.42 -0.64
N ALA A 286 7.68 8.72 -0.75
CA ALA A 286 7.14 10.04 -0.51
C ALA A 286 6.96 10.37 0.98
N GLY A 287 7.19 9.41 1.89
CA GLY A 287 7.05 9.62 3.33
C GLY A 287 8.34 9.41 4.11
N ILE A 288 8.57 10.28 5.08
CA ILE A 288 9.55 10.08 6.16
C ILE A 288 8.87 10.22 7.52
N THR A 289 9.44 9.61 8.55
CA THR A 289 9.01 9.81 9.93
C THR A 289 10.13 10.48 10.71
N LEU A 290 9.82 11.63 11.30
CA LEU A 290 10.74 12.39 12.14
C LEU A 290 10.51 12.04 13.60
N TYR A 291 11.60 11.83 14.32
CA TYR A 291 11.60 11.57 15.75
C TYR A 291 12.58 12.49 16.47
N GLU A 292 12.36 12.71 17.76
CA GLU A 292 13.35 13.30 18.66
C GLU A 292 14.14 12.19 19.36
N VAL A 293 15.47 12.30 19.34
CA VAL A 293 16.37 11.42 20.07
C VAL A 293 16.27 11.72 21.57
N GLY A 294 15.96 10.71 22.36
CA GLY A 294 15.93 10.78 23.82
C GLY A 294 17.14 10.10 24.44
N THR A 295 16.90 9.01 25.18
CA THR A 295 17.92 8.31 25.96
C THR A 295 18.93 7.62 25.04
N ILE A 296 20.21 7.81 25.36
CA ILE A 296 21.31 7.05 24.76
C ILE A 296 21.93 6.18 25.82
N LYS A 297 22.03 4.88 25.54
CA LYS A 297 22.58 3.89 26.47
C LYS A 297 23.63 3.07 25.78
N GLU A 298 24.87 3.23 26.24
CA GLU A 298 25.96 2.35 25.85
C GLU A 298 26.02 1.15 26.79
N ILE A 299 26.00 -0.05 26.22
CA ILE A 299 26.23 -1.30 26.94
C ILE A 299 27.62 -1.78 26.50
N PRO A 300 28.64 -1.69 27.37
CA PRO A 300 30.01 -2.05 27.03
C PRO A 300 30.10 -3.44 26.39
N HIS A 301 30.88 -3.55 25.30
CA HIS A 301 31.09 -4.78 24.53
C HIS A 301 29.82 -5.42 23.93
N THR A 302 28.68 -4.72 23.94
CA THR A 302 27.41 -5.24 23.44
C THR A 302 26.85 -4.36 22.33
N ARG A 303 26.33 -3.17 22.65
CA ARG A 303 25.77 -2.22 21.67
C ARG A 303 25.47 -0.86 22.29
N LYS A 304 25.35 0.16 21.44
CA LYS A 304 24.86 1.50 21.80
C LYS A 304 23.43 1.67 21.30
N TYR A 305 22.50 1.91 22.23
CA TYR A 305 21.11 2.20 21.93
C TYR A 305 20.87 3.70 21.87
N VAL A 306 20.12 4.13 20.86
CA VAL A 306 19.62 5.49 20.68
C VAL A 306 18.10 5.39 20.66
N SER A 307 17.47 5.77 21.77
CA SER A 307 16.02 5.72 21.91
C SER A 307 15.38 6.96 21.31
N VAL A 308 14.24 6.79 20.65
CA VAL A 308 13.45 7.88 20.07
C VAL A 308 12.07 7.97 20.68
N ASP A 309 11.40 9.11 20.49
CA ASP A 309 10.10 9.41 21.09
C ASP A 309 8.88 8.73 20.41
N GLY A 310 9.12 7.83 19.47
CA GLY A 310 8.13 6.95 18.84
C GLY A 310 8.48 5.47 19.01
N GLY A 311 8.21 4.64 18.02
CA GLY A 311 8.52 3.21 18.04
C GLY A 311 7.56 2.34 17.25
N MET A 312 7.40 1.09 17.67
CA MET A 312 6.53 0.10 17.01
C MET A 312 5.05 0.51 16.97
N ALA A 313 4.63 1.44 17.84
CA ALA A 313 3.28 2.00 17.81
C ALA A 313 3.01 2.80 16.53
N ASP A 314 4.01 3.50 15.98
CA ASP A 314 3.90 4.31 14.75
C ASP A 314 4.66 3.69 13.55
N ASN A 315 5.64 2.83 13.79
CA ASN A 315 6.27 2.02 12.76
C ASN A 315 6.34 0.55 13.18
N PRO A 316 5.24 -0.21 13.02
CA PRO A 316 5.22 -1.62 13.42
C PRO A 316 5.96 -2.54 12.44
N ARG A 317 6.41 -2.03 11.29
CA ARG A 317 6.95 -2.87 10.20
C ARG A 317 8.23 -3.63 10.58
N PRO A 318 9.22 -3.03 11.28
CA PRO A 318 10.37 -3.77 11.79
C PRO A 318 9.95 -4.94 12.70
N ALA A 319 9.04 -4.71 13.64
CA ALA A 319 8.59 -5.73 14.58
C ALA A 319 7.75 -6.85 13.91
N LEU A 320 6.90 -6.51 12.94
CA LEU A 320 6.00 -7.48 12.31
C LEU A 320 6.64 -8.24 11.14
N TYR A 321 7.54 -7.59 10.41
CA TYR A 321 8.03 -8.09 9.13
C TYR A 321 9.56 -8.15 9.04
N ASN A 322 10.29 -7.80 10.12
CA ASN A 322 11.73 -7.57 10.07
C ASN A 322 12.09 -6.56 8.96
N ALA A 323 11.21 -5.60 8.70
CA ALA A 323 11.42 -4.61 7.66
C ALA A 323 12.61 -3.72 7.99
N LEU A 324 13.52 -3.57 7.03
CA LEU A 324 14.67 -2.70 7.16
C LEU A 324 14.29 -1.27 6.74
N HIS A 325 14.93 -0.30 7.38
CA HIS A 325 14.81 1.12 7.07
C HIS A 325 16.18 1.77 7.21
N HIS A 326 16.38 2.84 6.44
CA HIS A 326 17.51 3.74 6.61
C HIS A 326 17.07 4.98 7.42
N ALA A 327 18.01 5.62 8.10
CA ALA A 327 17.75 6.84 8.87
C ALA A 327 18.90 7.84 8.77
N ILE A 328 18.58 9.11 9.01
CA ILE A 328 19.52 10.24 8.97
C ILE A 328 19.35 11.05 10.25
N VAL A 329 20.45 11.47 10.89
CA VAL A 329 20.39 12.51 11.92
C VAL A 329 20.22 13.87 11.22
N ALA A 330 18.98 14.35 11.20
CA ALA A 330 18.53 15.44 10.35
C ALA A 330 19.27 16.77 10.59
N ASN A 331 19.78 17.02 11.79
CA ASN A 331 20.57 18.22 12.10
C ASN A 331 22.10 18.01 11.96
N LYS A 332 22.54 16.86 11.45
CA LYS A 332 23.96 16.49 11.28
C LYS A 332 24.23 15.81 9.93
N VAL A 333 23.81 16.43 8.81
CA VAL A 333 24.03 15.81 7.47
C VAL A 333 25.40 16.09 6.86
N ASN A 334 26.18 17.00 7.44
CA ASN A 334 27.56 17.27 7.04
C ASN A 334 28.49 16.70 8.12
N PHE A 335 28.97 15.47 7.92
CA PHE A 335 29.85 14.74 8.83
C PHE A 335 30.91 13.97 8.03
N SER A 336 32.01 13.58 8.67
CA SER A 336 32.98 12.64 8.12
C SER A 336 32.55 11.20 8.44
N GLU A 337 32.82 10.22 7.58
CA GLU A 337 32.58 8.80 7.90
C GLU A 337 33.30 8.37 9.20
N GLU A 338 34.40 9.03 9.55
CA GLU A 338 35.12 8.82 10.82
C GLU A 338 34.32 9.25 12.07
N ASP A 339 33.28 10.08 11.91
CA ASP A 339 32.38 10.53 12.97
C ASP A 339 31.20 9.55 13.18
N GLU A 340 31.08 8.53 12.33
CA GLU A 340 30.02 7.54 12.43
C GLU A 340 30.30 6.52 13.52
N GLU A 341 29.24 6.15 14.23
CA GLU A 341 29.24 5.07 15.19
C GLU A 341 28.11 4.09 14.89
N LEU A 342 28.40 2.80 15.13
CA LEU A 342 27.40 1.75 14.99
C LEU A 342 26.44 1.81 16.18
N VAL A 343 25.17 2.06 15.88
CA VAL A 343 24.12 2.18 16.89
C VAL A 343 22.88 1.38 16.52
N THR A 344 22.03 1.19 17.51
CA THR A 344 20.70 0.60 17.39
C THR A 344 19.65 1.65 17.70
N ILE A 345 18.68 1.82 16.81
CA ILE A 345 17.55 2.72 17.03
C ILE A 345 16.42 1.94 17.68
N SER A 346 16.04 2.34 18.88
CA SER A 346 14.89 1.79 19.62
C SER A 346 13.79 2.82 19.81
N GLY A 347 12.54 2.39 19.85
CA GLY A 347 11.44 3.22 20.29
C GLY A 347 11.28 3.24 21.82
N LYS A 348 10.19 3.84 22.30
CA LYS A 348 9.86 4.01 23.71
C LYS A 348 8.81 3.02 24.25
N CYS A 349 8.33 2.09 23.44
CA CYS A 349 7.37 1.10 23.91
C CYS A 349 8.02 0.13 24.92
N CYS A 350 7.22 -0.46 25.81
CA CYS A 350 7.70 -1.36 26.88
C CYS A 350 7.97 -2.81 26.42
N GLU A 351 8.06 -3.03 25.11
CA GLU A 351 8.31 -4.32 24.45
C GLU A 351 9.68 -4.27 23.74
N THR A 352 10.08 -5.33 23.05
CA THR A 352 11.21 -5.25 22.11
C THR A 352 10.87 -4.32 20.94
N ASP A 353 11.13 -3.04 21.13
CA ASP A 353 10.80 -1.94 20.22
C ASP A 353 12.06 -1.47 19.48
N THR A 354 12.55 -2.31 18.56
CA THR A 354 13.71 -1.98 17.71
C THR A 354 13.23 -1.54 16.35
N LEU A 355 13.54 -0.28 15.98
CA LEU A 355 13.21 0.27 14.67
C LEU A 355 14.28 -0.07 13.63
N ILE A 356 15.56 0.03 14.02
CA ILE A 356 16.71 -0.29 13.18
C ILE A 356 17.76 -0.98 14.06
N SER A 357 18.05 -2.25 13.77
CA SER A 357 18.97 -3.05 14.58
C SER A 357 20.40 -2.51 14.56
N ASP A 358 20.89 -2.14 13.38
CA ASP A 358 22.27 -1.74 13.14
C ASP A 358 22.31 -0.65 12.06
N ILE A 359 22.85 0.51 12.41
CA ILE A 359 23.06 1.63 11.49
C ILE A 359 24.26 2.46 11.93
N LEU A 360 25.04 2.95 10.97
CA LEU A 360 26.08 3.94 11.18
C LEU A 360 25.45 5.35 11.18
N LEU A 361 25.67 6.12 12.25
CA LEU A 361 25.16 7.50 12.37
C LEU A 361 26.20 8.43 13.01
N PRO A 362 26.19 9.73 12.67
CA PRO A 362 27.15 10.70 13.20
C PRO A 362 26.86 11.09 14.66
N ASN A 363 27.51 10.41 15.61
CA ASN A 363 27.46 10.63 17.06
C ASN A 363 26.13 11.23 17.57
N PRO A 364 25.00 10.51 17.48
CA PRO A 364 23.70 10.97 17.97
C PRO A 364 23.77 11.44 19.44
N VAL A 365 23.04 12.52 19.75
CA VAL A 365 22.86 13.04 21.11
C VAL A 365 21.39 13.33 21.38
N ALA A 366 20.98 13.38 22.65
CA ALA A 366 19.62 13.75 23.03
C ALA A 366 19.23 15.14 22.46
N GLY A 367 18.01 15.23 21.93
CA GLY A 367 17.47 16.42 21.25
C GLY A 367 17.80 16.50 19.76
N ASP A 368 18.64 15.60 19.22
CA ASP A 368 18.79 15.47 17.77
C ASP A 368 17.46 15.01 17.13
N ILE A 369 17.25 15.40 15.87
CA ILE A 369 16.11 14.91 15.09
C ILE A 369 16.57 13.75 14.23
N LEU A 370 15.92 12.60 14.34
CA LEU A 370 16.15 11.43 13.50
C LEU A 370 15.06 11.33 12.43
N ALA A 371 15.44 11.29 11.16
CA ALA A 371 14.53 11.04 10.04
C ALA A 371 14.66 9.59 9.58
N VAL A 372 13.63 8.77 9.80
CA VAL A 372 13.54 7.42 9.22
C VAL A 372 12.89 7.53 7.84
N LEU A 373 13.55 7.00 6.83
CA LEU A 373 13.18 7.18 5.42
C LEU A 373 12.17 6.12 4.95
N ASN A 374 11.47 6.47 3.87
CA ASN A 374 10.56 5.61 3.11
C ASN A 374 9.43 4.99 3.95
N THR A 375 8.87 5.79 4.84
CA THR A 375 7.80 5.41 5.79
C THR A 375 6.40 5.79 5.30
N GLY A 376 6.24 6.21 4.05
CA GLY A 376 4.93 6.64 3.53
C GLY A 376 3.92 5.50 3.35
N ALA A 377 4.38 4.25 3.25
CA ALA A 377 3.51 3.09 3.03
C ALA A 377 3.50 2.14 4.23
N TYR A 378 2.31 1.84 4.74
CA TYR A 378 2.03 0.88 5.81
C TYR A 378 2.54 1.24 7.21
N ASN A 379 3.13 2.42 7.39
CA ASN A 379 3.51 2.88 8.73
C ASN A 379 2.29 3.49 9.43
N TYR A 380 1.81 4.64 8.94
CA TYR A 380 0.63 5.30 9.53
C TYR A 380 -0.63 4.45 9.48
N SER A 381 -0.87 3.71 8.38
CA SER A 381 -2.07 2.86 8.26
C SER A 381 -2.10 1.69 9.25
N MET A 382 -0.94 1.33 9.82
CA MET A 382 -0.81 0.31 10.85
C MET A 382 -0.54 0.90 12.24
N ALA A 383 -0.55 2.22 12.38
CA ALA A 383 -0.29 2.87 13.66
C ALA A 383 -1.35 2.49 14.72
N SER A 384 -0.89 2.30 15.95
CA SER A 384 -1.70 1.84 17.08
C SER A 384 -1.51 2.71 18.31
N ASN A 385 -2.40 2.56 19.28
CA ASN A 385 -2.26 3.16 20.61
C ASN A 385 -1.62 2.19 21.60
N TYR A 386 -0.70 1.33 21.16
CA TYR A 386 0.05 0.48 22.06
C TYR A 386 0.73 1.33 23.14
N ASN A 387 0.71 0.84 24.39
CA ASN A 387 1.07 1.61 25.59
C ASN A 387 0.31 2.95 25.77
N ARG A 388 -0.91 3.07 25.22
CA ARG A 388 -1.74 4.29 25.23
C ARG A 388 -1.01 5.51 24.64
N LEU A 389 -0.10 5.28 23.70
CA LEU A 389 0.59 6.33 22.97
C LEU A 389 -0.37 7.01 21.98
N PRO A 390 -0.45 8.35 21.94
CA PRO A 390 -1.23 9.05 20.93
C PRO A 390 -0.62 8.87 19.54
N LYS A 391 -1.46 8.64 18.52
CA LYS A 391 -0.98 8.56 17.14
C LYS A 391 -0.35 9.89 16.70
N PRO A 392 0.78 9.82 15.96
CA PRO A 392 1.45 11.02 15.45
C PRO A 392 0.59 11.82 14.47
N ALA A 393 0.87 13.13 14.38
CA ALA A 393 0.35 13.95 13.29
C ALA A 393 0.92 13.51 11.94
N VAL A 394 0.19 13.80 10.87
CA VAL A 394 0.64 13.69 9.49
C VAL A 394 0.58 15.06 8.82
N VAL A 395 1.69 15.49 8.24
CA VAL A 395 1.82 16.76 7.52
C VAL A 395 2.07 16.47 6.04
N LEU A 396 1.33 17.15 5.17
CA LEU A 396 1.55 17.14 3.73
C LEU A 396 2.49 18.29 3.34
N LEU A 397 3.44 17.99 2.47
CA LEU A 397 4.40 18.93 1.89
C LEU A 397 4.11 19.07 0.40
N LYS A 398 4.00 20.31 -0.10
CA LYS A 398 3.76 20.60 -1.52
C LYS A 398 4.46 21.90 -1.93
N GLY A 399 5.45 21.82 -2.82
CA GLY A 399 6.32 22.94 -3.13
C GLY A 399 6.98 23.47 -1.85
N ASP A 400 6.69 24.71 -1.47
CA ASP A 400 7.20 25.36 -0.25
C ASP A 400 6.14 25.43 0.88
N LYS A 401 5.01 24.72 0.74
CA LYS A 401 3.91 24.72 1.72
C LYS A 401 3.88 23.42 2.51
N ASP A 402 3.56 23.54 3.79
CA ASP A 402 3.35 22.44 4.72
C ASP A 402 2.05 22.61 5.53
N GLU A 403 1.21 21.58 5.59
CA GLU A 403 -0.07 21.62 6.29
C GLU A 403 -0.44 20.27 6.94
N VAL A 404 -1.07 20.31 8.11
CA VAL A 404 -1.54 19.11 8.82
C VAL A 404 -2.73 18.51 8.07
N ILE A 405 -2.64 17.22 7.73
CA ILE A 405 -3.72 16.44 7.11
C ILE A 405 -4.32 15.38 8.03
N VAL A 406 -3.63 15.10 9.13
CA VAL A 406 -4.13 14.32 10.27
C VAL A 406 -3.58 14.95 11.54
N GLU A 407 -4.49 15.37 12.42
CA GLU A 407 -4.14 15.91 13.73
C GLU A 407 -3.50 14.84 14.62
N ARG A 408 -2.58 15.27 15.49
CA ARG A 408 -2.03 14.41 16.54
C ARG A 408 -3.15 14.08 17.53
N GLU A 409 -3.24 12.82 17.93
CA GLU A 409 -4.16 12.45 19.00
C GLU A 409 -3.73 13.09 20.33
N THR A 410 -4.71 13.46 21.13
CA THR A 410 -4.57 13.93 22.51
C THR A 410 -4.83 12.80 23.50
N TYR A 411 -4.57 13.02 24.80
CA TYR A 411 -4.96 12.04 25.81
C TYR A 411 -6.48 11.91 25.93
N GLU A 412 -7.23 12.97 25.62
CA GLU A 412 -8.69 12.96 25.56
C GLU A 412 -9.18 12.03 24.45
N ASP A 413 -8.53 12.03 23.27
CA ASP A 413 -8.88 11.13 22.17
C ASP A 413 -8.73 9.66 22.58
N ILE A 414 -7.64 9.34 23.28
CA ILE A 414 -7.31 7.98 23.76
C ILE A 414 -8.41 7.39 24.64
N VAL A 415 -9.08 8.21 25.45
CA VAL A 415 -10.11 7.76 26.41
C VAL A 415 -11.54 8.05 25.93
N SER A 416 -11.72 8.69 24.78
CA SER A 416 -13.02 9.17 24.28
C SER A 416 -14.07 8.05 24.12
N LYS A 417 -13.63 6.81 23.88
CA LYS A 417 -14.47 5.62 23.74
C LYS A 417 -14.51 4.74 24.98
N ASP A 418 -13.72 5.05 26.01
CA ASP A 418 -13.74 4.32 27.28
C ASP A 418 -15.05 4.62 28.02
N ARG A 419 -15.59 3.61 28.69
CA ARG A 419 -16.81 3.74 29.50
C ARG A 419 -16.56 3.09 30.85
N VAL A 420 -16.80 3.84 31.92
CA VAL A 420 -16.79 3.31 33.29
C VAL A 420 -18.18 2.72 33.57
N PRO A 421 -18.30 1.41 33.85
CA PRO A 421 -19.58 0.81 34.18
C PRO A 421 -20.26 1.47 35.39
N SER A 422 -21.59 1.44 35.41
CA SER A 422 -22.38 2.15 36.42
C SER A 422 -22.14 1.72 37.86
N TRP A 423 -21.60 0.52 38.09
CA TRP A 423 -21.32 -0.02 39.43
C TRP A 423 -19.97 0.42 40.04
N TYR A 424 -19.19 1.24 39.32
CA TYR A 424 -17.97 1.86 39.83
C TYR A 424 -18.16 3.36 40.17
N LYS A 425 -19.39 3.87 40.17
CA LYS A 425 -19.74 5.25 40.51
C LYS A 425 -20.16 5.41 41.96
#